data_AF-A0A5J9UX98-F1
#
_entry.id   AF-A0A5J9UX98-F1
#
_cell.length_a   1.000
_cell.length_b   1.000
_cell.length_c   1.000
_cell.angle_alpha   90.00
_cell.angle_beta   90.00
_cell.angle_gamma   90.00
#
_symmetry.space_group_name_H-M   'P 1'
#
loop_
_entity.id
_entity.type
_entity.pdbx_description
1 polymer ?
#
loop_
_entity_poly.entity_id
_entity_poly.type
_entity_poly.pdbx_seq_one_letter_code
_entity_poly.pdbx_strand_id
1 'polypeptide(L)'
;MEMAAPKQKVKKHIHLFYCSECEELAQKIAASSDAIELQSINWRSFDDGFPNLFINKAHDIRGQHVAFLASFSSPAVIFEQISVIFALPKLFIASFTLVLPFFPTGSFERVEEEGDVATAFTLARILSMIPKSRGGPTSVITIAFPDDGAWKRFHKQLQHFPMIVCNKVREGDKRIVRIKEGNPEGRHVVIVDDLVQSGGTLRECQKVLAAHGASKVSAYVTHAVFPKQSFERFLTSNSAGPGDRFSYFWITDSCPHTVKAIGQQPPFEGTKAYMQQQLPPKAKAQLFQNFNQKNPISHHDPFVVGYSQEDLALPNRLLDLFTSWSVKHSKIYTSPKEKVKRYDIFKQNLMHIAETNRKNGSYWLGLNQFADMDHEEFKANHLGLKPGLSKMAARPHTPTMFRYENAVNLPWAVDWRYKGAVTPVKNQGKCGSCWAFSTVAAVEGINKIVTGKLVSLSEQELMDCDTTFDHGCGGGIMDFAFAYIMGNQGIHTEEDYPYLMEEGYCKEKQPHSRVITIDGYEDVPENSETSLLKALAHQPVSVGVAAGSKDFQFYKGGVFDGACGVELDHVLTAVGYGSSYGQNYITMKNSWGKSWGEQGYMRIKMGTGKPEGVCDIYTMASYPVKNVTRWGV
;
A
#
# COMPACT_ATOMS: atom_id res chain seq x y z
N MET A 1 -20.98 -56.42 -24.84
CA MET A 1 -20.49 -55.02 -24.80
C MET A 1 -19.27 -55.01 -23.92
N GLU A 2 -18.08 -54.83 -24.51
CA GLU A 2 -16.82 -54.74 -23.79
C GLU A 2 -16.86 -53.58 -22.78
N MET A 3 -16.56 -53.90 -21.52
CA MET A 3 -16.25 -52.90 -20.51
C MET A 3 -14.93 -52.23 -20.89
N ALA A 4 -15.00 -50.94 -21.25
CA ALA A 4 -13.81 -50.13 -21.48
C ALA A 4 -12.89 -50.19 -20.26
N ALA A 5 -11.67 -50.68 -20.46
CA ALA A 5 -10.64 -50.73 -19.43
C ALA A 5 -10.40 -49.33 -18.83
N PRO A 6 -10.13 -49.22 -17.52
CA PRO A 6 -9.82 -47.94 -16.90
C PRO A 6 -8.58 -47.35 -17.57
N LYS A 7 -8.72 -46.13 -18.14
CA LYS A 7 -7.59 -45.38 -18.69
C LYS A 7 -6.50 -45.26 -17.61
N GLN A 8 -5.41 -45.99 -17.78
CA GLN A 8 -4.20 -45.85 -16.98
C GLN A 8 -3.83 -44.36 -16.98
N LYS A 9 -3.85 -43.71 -15.81
CA LYS A 9 -3.33 -42.34 -15.68
C LYS A 9 -1.85 -42.38 -16.04
N VAL A 10 -1.49 -41.86 -17.20
CA VAL A 10 -0.10 -41.68 -17.62
C VAL A 10 0.61 -40.89 -16.53
N LYS A 11 1.61 -41.52 -15.88
CA LYS A 11 2.46 -40.83 -14.90
C LYS A 11 3.22 -39.74 -15.65
N LYS A 12 2.98 -38.48 -15.29
CA LYS A 12 3.67 -37.34 -15.87
C LYS A 12 5.11 -37.33 -15.37
N HIS A 13 6.08 -37.32 -16.27
CA HIS A 13 7.48 -37.09 -15.94
C HIS A 13 7.69 -35.62 -15.60
N ILE A 14 8.34 -35.32 -14.47
CA ILE A 14 8.50 -33.97 -13.92
C ILE A 14 9.99 -33.64 -13.81
N HIS A 15 10.40 -32.55 -14.44
CA HIS A 15 11.70 -31.94 -14.21
C HIS A 15 11.62 -31.04 -12.97
N LEU A 16 12.27 -31.44 -11.88
CA LEU A 16 12.24 -30.73 -10.61
C LEU A 16 13.51 -29.87 -10.46
N PHE A 17 13.34 -28.57 -10.53
CA PHE A 17 14.34 -27.59 -10.14
C PHE A 17 14.18 -27.25 -8.66
N TYR A 18 15.24 -26.78 -8.00
CA TYR A 18 15.23 -26.43 -6.57
C TYR A 18 16.19 -25.29 -6.26
N CYS A 19 15.88 -24.51 -5.22
CA CYS A 19 16.84 -23.57 -4.62
C CYS A 19 17.86 -24.32 -3.75
N SER A 20 19.02 -23.69 -3.52
CA SER A 20 20.12 -24.26 -2.72
C SER A 20 19.66 -24.77 -1.35
N GLU A 21 18.82 -24.00 -0.64
CA GLU A 21 18.29 -24.40 0.68
C GLU A 21 17.40 -25.66 0.64
N CYS A 22 16.83 -25.98 -0.52
CA CYS A 22 15.92 -27.11 -0.69
C CYS A 22 16.61 -28.35 -1.29
N GLU A 23 17.93 -28.35 -1.46
CA GLU A 23 18.65 -29.44 -2.15
C GLU A 23 18.42 -30.81 -1.50
N GLU A 24 18.58 -30.92 -0.18
CA GLU A 24 18.38 -32.19 0.53
C GLU A 24 16.93 -32.70 0.39
N LEU A 25 15.95 -31.79 0.41
CA LEU A 25 14.54 -32.13 0.21
C LEU A 25 14.26 -32.56 -1.24
N ALA A 26 14.87 -31.90 -2.23
CA ALA A 26 14.76 -32.27 -3.63
C ALA A 26 15.32 -33.67 -3.89
N GLN A 27 16.48 -34.01 -3.32
CA GLN A 27 17.07 -35.35 -3.40
C GLN A 27 16.13 -36.43 -2.84
N LYS A 28 15.52 -36.17 -1.68
CA LYS A 28 14.53 -37.09 -1.08
C LYS A 28 13.27 -37.24 -1.95
N ILE A 29 12.77 -36.15 -2.52
CA ILE A 29 11.59 -36.17 -3.41
C ILE A 29 11.90 -36.98 -4.68
N ALA A 30 13.05 -36.76 -5.32
CA ALA A 30 13.43 -37.50 -6.51
C ALA A 30 13.64 -39.00 -6.23
N ALA A 31 14.25 -39.35 -5.09
CA ALA A 31 14.40 -40.74 -4.68
C ALA A 31 13.07 -41.47 -4.41
N SER A 32 11.98 -40.73 -4.17
CA SER A 32 10.67 -41.31 -3.87
C SER A 32 9.88 -41.73 -5.12
N SER A 33 10.28 -41.29 -6.33
CA SER A 33 9.55 -41.56 -7.56
C SER A 33 10.42 -41.42 -8.80
N ASP A 34 10.51 -42.49 -9.59
CA ASP A 34 11.22 -42.52 -10.89
C ASP A 34 10.68 -41.53 -11.94
N ALA A 35 9.49 -40.97 -11.70
CA ALA A 35 8.89 -39.95 -12.56
C ALA A 35 9.39 -38.52 -12.28
N ILE A 36 10.34 -38.32 -11.35
CA ILE A 36 10.89 -37.01 -10.99
C ILE A 36 12.38 -36.99 -11.32
N GLU A 37 12.77 -36.08 -12.20
CA GLU A 37 14.16 -35.89 -12.61
C GLU A 37 14.67 -34.55 -12.08
N LEU A 38 15.73 -34.57 -11.27
CA LEU A 38 16.34 -33.35 -10.75
C LEU A 38 17.04 -32.57 -11.87
N GLN A 39 16.81 -31.27 -11.88
CA GLN A 39 17.51 -30.33 -12.74
C GLN A 39 18.27 -29.32 -11.88
N SER A 40 19.39 -28.83 -12.40
CA SER A 40 20.24 -27.88 -11.70
C SER A 40 20.11 -26.46 -12.24
N ILE A 41 20.27 -25.50 -11.34
CA ILE A 41 20.39 -24.07 -11.65
C ILE A 41 21.75 -23.64 -11.14
N ASN A 42 22.51 -22.93 -11.96
CA ASN A 42 23.74 -22.30 -11.49
C ASN A 42 23.36 -21.02 -10.76
N TRP A 43 23.46 -21.05 -9.43
CA TRP A 43 23.21 -19.92 -8.55
C TRP A 43 24.48 -19.06 -8.43
N ARG A 44 24.81 -18.30 -9.48
CA ARG A 44 25.95 -17.37 -9.48
C ARG A 44 25.48 -15.95 -9.20
N SER A 45 26.44 -15.06 -8.99
CA SER A 45 26.24 -13.61 -9.01
C SER A 45 27.13 -12.98 -10.07
N PHE A 46 26.71 -11.86 -10.64
CA PHE A 46 27.58 -10.98 -11.40
C PHE A 46 28.54 -10.26 -10.43
N ASP A 47 29.58 -9.60 -10.97
CA ASP A 47 30.59 -8.89 -10.17
C ASP A 47 30.00 -7.74 -9.33
N ASP A 48 28.82 -7.25 -9.70
CA ASP A 48 28.03 -6.23 -8.99
C ASP A 48 27.12 -6.82 -7.89
N GLY A 49 27.17 -8.13 -7.67
CA GLY A 49 26.36 -8.85 -6.68
C GLY A 49 24.95 -9.21 -7.16
N PHE A 50 24.53 -8.83 -8.37
CA PHE A 50 23.22 -9.20 -8.91
C PHE A 50 23.14 -10.70 -9.22
N PRO A 51 21.99 -11.38 -8.99
CA PRO A 51 21.87 -12.81 -9.28
C PRO A 51 22.07 -13.13 -10.77
N ASN A 52 23.07 -13.95 -11.07
CA ASN A 52 23.40 -14.48 -12.39
C ASN A 52 22.96 -15.94 -12.47
N LEU A 53 21.65 -16.14 -12.53
CA LEU A 53 21.05 -17.46 -12.48
C LEU A 53 20.96 -18.06 -13.88
N PHE A 54 21.61 -19.22 -14.07
CA PHE A 54 21.58 -19.93 -15.34
C PHE A 54 20.86 -21.27 -15.18
N ILE A 55 19.74 -21.43 -15.90
CA ILE A 55 19.00 -22.69 -15.97
C ILE A 55 19.74 -23.62 -16.93
N ASN A 56 20.41 -24.64 -16.39
CA ASN A 56 21.13 -25.60 -17.21
C ASN A 56 20.15 -26.34 -18.13
N LYS A 57 20.57 -26.56 -19.39
CA LYS A 57 19.78 -27.32 -20.37
C LYS A 57 18.35 -26.81 -20.59
N ALA A 58 18.13 -25.48 -20.51
CA ALA A 58 16.82 -24.84 -20.65
C ALA A 58 16.02 -25.19 -21.94
N HIS A 59 16.67 -25.73 -22.98
CA HIS A 59 16.00 -26.20 -24.20
C HIS A 59 15.32 -27.57 -24.02
N ASP A 60 15.86 -28.43 -23.16
CA ASP A 60 15.40 -29.82 -22.96
C ASP A 60 14.06 -29.89 -22.23
N ILE A 61 13.71 -28.85 -21.48
CA ILE A 61 12.45 -28.80 -20.71
C ILE A 61 11.24 -28.31 -21.53
N ARG A 62 11.44 -27.92 -22.80
CA ARG A 62 10.34 -27.45 -23.67
C ARG A 62 9.29 -28.54 -23.84
N GLY A 63 8.02 -28.21 -23.59
CA GLY A 63 6.92 -29.17 -23.66
C GLY A 63 6.87 -30.20 -22.52
N GLN A 64 7.74 -30.10 -21.51
CA GLN A 64 7.75 -31.00 -20.35
C GLN A 64 7.00 -30.42 -19.15
N HIS A 65 6.68 -31.26 -18.16
CA HIS A 65 6.15 -30.79 -16.88
C HIS A 65 7.30 -30.39 -15.97
N VAL A 66 7.23 -29.19 -15.41
CA VAL A 66 8.31 -28.63 -14.60
C VAL A 66 7.77 -28.23 -13.24
N ALA A 67 8.52 -28.57 -12.19
CA ALA A 67 8.28 -28.08 -10.85
C ALA A 67 9.50 -27.31 -10.33
N PHE A 68 9.27 -26.33 -9.46
CA PHE A 68 10.31 -25.62 -8.74
C PHE A 68 10.07 -25.70 -7.24
N LEU A 69 11.04 -26.23 -6.51
CA LEU A 69 11.04 -26.31 -5.05
C LEU A 69 11.75 -25.08 -4.47
N ALA A 70 10.96 -24.13 -3.99
CA ALA A 70 11.40 -22.82 -3.53
C ALA A 70 11.39 -22.71 -2.00
N SER A 71 12.24 -21.83 -1.45
CA SER A 71 12.28 -21.48 -0.03
C SER A 71 12.08 -19.98 0.14
N PHE A 72 11.08 -19.54 0.89
CA PHE A 72 10.91 -18.11 1.19
C PHE A 72 11.42 -17.77 2.61
N SER A 73 12.58 -18.32 2.97
CA SER A 73 13.20 -18.20 4.29
C SER A 73 13.64 -16.78 4.63
N SER A 74 14.09 -16.01 3.63
CA SER A 74 14.54 -14.63 3.79
C SER A 74 14.29 -13.80 2.52
N PRO A 75 14.20 -12.47 2.63
CA PRO A 75 14.11 -11.53 1.51
C PRO A 75 15.14 -11.79 0.40
N ALA A 76 16.41 -11.96 0.76
CA ALA A 76 17.49 -12.20 -0.20
C ALA A 76 17.25 -13.48 -1.02
N VAL A 77 16.89 -14.55 -0.31
CA VAL A 77 16.61 -15.87 -0.87
C VAL A 77 15.35 -15.85 -1.75
N ILE A 78 14.32 -15.07 -1.38
CA ILE A 78 13.10 -14.86 -2.18
C ILE A 78 13.42 -14.19 -3.52
N PHE A 79 14.16 -13.07 -3.49
CA PHE A 79 14.40 -12.27 -4.70
C PHE A 79 15.27 -12.99 -5.72
N GLU A 80 16.25 -13.77 -5.28
CA GLU A 80 17.01 -14.67 -6.17
C GLU A 80 16.06 -15.65 -6.88
N GLN A 81 15.14 -16.26 -6.14
CA GLN A 81 14.26 -17.30 -6.67
C GLN A 81 13.15 -16.77 -7.57
N ILE A 82 12.66 -15.54 -7.36
CA ILE A 82 11.61 -14.94 -8.20
C ILE A 82 12.00 -14.94 -9.68
N SER A 83 13.27 -14.66 -9.99
CA SER A 83 13.79 -14.68 -11.36
C SER A 83 13.59 -16.03 -12.04
N VAL A 84 13.86 -17.13 -11.31
CA VAL A 84 13.66 -18.50 -11.80
C VAL A 84 12.18 -18.83 -11.93
N ILE A 85 11.38 -18.47 -10.91
CA ILE A 85 9.93 -18.68 -10.87
C ILE A 85 9.24 -18.02 -12.08
N PHE A 86 9.72 -16.86 -12.53
CA PHE A 86 9.19 -16.16 -13.70
C PHE A 86 9.80 -16.62 -15.03
N ALA A 87 11.03 -17.15 -15.02
CA ALA A 87 11.71 -17.60 -16.23
C ALA A 87 11.21 -18.97 -16.70
N LEU A 88 11.07 -19.96 -15.81
CA LEU A 88 10.71 -21.34 -16.16
C LEU A 88 9.40 -21.44 -16.97
N PRO A 89 8.30 -20.76 -16.61
CA PRO A 89 7.06 -20.80 -17.40
C PRO A 89 7.21 -20.26 -18.82
N LYS A 90 8.12 -19.30 -19.03
CA LYS A 90 8.38 -18.66 -20.33
C LYS A 90 9.20 -19.55 -21.28
N LEU A 91 9.76 -20.65 -20.80
CA LEU A 91 10.54 -21.61 -21.60
C LEU A 91 9.68 -22.64 -22.35
N PHE A 92 8.43 -22.29 -22.67
CA PHE A 92 7.48 -23.14 -23.41
C PHE A 92 7.23 -24.53 -22.80
N ILE A 93 7.33 -24.63 -21.47
CA ILE A 93 7.04 -25.86 -20.70
C ILE A 93 5.54 -26.19 -20.75
N ALA A 94 5.18 -27.48 -20.64
CA ALA A 94 3.78 -27.93 -20.70
C ALA A 94 2.97 -27.57 -19.46
N SER A 95 3.57 -27.64 -18.26
CA SER A 95 2.96 -27.11 -17.04
C SER A 95 4.02 -26.70 -16.03
N PHE A 96 3.72 -25.68 -15.22
CA PHE A 96 4.57 -25.25 -14.12
C PHE A 96 3.90 -25.54 -12.77
N THR A 97 4.66 -26.04 -11.80
CA THR A 97 4.23 -26.20 -10.40
C THR A 97 5.26 -25.58 -9.47
N LEU A 98 4.87 -24.52 -8.75
CA LEU A 98 5.69 -23.96 -7.70
C LEU A 98 5.36 -24.67 -6.38
N VAL A 99 6.37 -25.23 -5.72
CA VAL A 99 6.25 -25.88 -4.41
C VAL A 99 6.99 -25.02 -3.40
N LEU A 100 6.27 -24.51 -2.40
CA LEU A 100 6.79 -23.65 -1.33
C LEU A 100 6.57 -24.35 0.01
N PRO A 101 7.55 -25.13 0.52
CA PRO A 101 7.44 -25.81 1.81
C PRO A 101 7.45 -24.83 2.99
N PHE A 102 8.04 -23.65 2.79
CA PHE A 102 8.11 -22.58 3.78
C PHE A 102 7.61 -21.26 3.16
N PHE A 103 6.61 -20.65 3.80
CA PHE A 103 6.01 -19.39 3.38
C PHE A 103 5.74 -18.53 4.63
N PRO A 104 6.51 -17.46 4.89
CA PRO A 104 6.35 -16.66 6.09
C PRO A 104 5.09 -15.78 5.97
N THR A 105 4.03 -16.11 6.70
CA THR A 105 2.84 -15.26 6.83
C THR A 105 2.72 -14.76 8.26
N GLY A 106 3.10 -13.51 8.50
CA GLY A 106 2.65 -12.75 9.67
C GLY A 106 1.22 -12.28 9.45
N SER A 107 0.34 -12.46 10.44
CA SER A 107 -1.08 -12.08 10.39
C SER A 107 -1.35 -10.58 10.58
N PHE A 108 -0.31 -9.76 10.74
CA PHE A 108 -0.38 -8.31 10.77
C PHE A 108 0.84 -7.71 10.07
N GLU A 109 0.63 -6.65 9.28
CA GLU A 109 1.68 -5.85 8.66
C GLU A 109 2.61 -5.29 9.74
N ARG A 110 3.74 -5.97 9.96
CA ARG A 110 4.87 -5.44 10.71
C ARG A 110 6.13 -5.66 9.90
N VAL A 111 6.53 -4.62 9.19
CA VAL A 111 7.90 -4.40 8.75
C VAL A 111 8.51 -3.60 9.89
N GLU A 112 9.33 -4.25 10.71
CA GLU A 112 9.97 -3.60 11.86
C GLU A 112 11.35 -3.07 11.47
N GLU A 113 11.98 -3.62 10.41
CA GLU A 113 13.27 -3.17 9.87
C GLU A 113 13.31 -3.09 8.33
N GLU A 114 14.20 -2.24 7.78
CA GLU A 114 14.46 -2.19 6.33
C GLU A 114 15.20 -3.46 5.88
N GLY A 115 14.61 -4.14 4.89
CA GLY A 115 15.00 -5.49 4.48
C GLY A 115 13.88 -6.50 4.68
N ASP A 116 12.95 -6.28 5.62
CA ASP A 116 11.81 -7.16 5.81
C ASP A 116 10.86 -7.12 4.59
N VAL A 117 10.50 -8.29 4.04
CA VAL A 117 9.48 -8.37 2.99
C VAL A 117 8.10 -8.20 3.63
N ALA A 118 7.47 -7.07 3.35
CA ALA A 118 6.10 -6.77 3.76
C ALA A 118 5.08 -7.75 3.13
N THR A 119 4.61 -8.67 3.97
CA THR A 119 3.38 -9.51 3.94
C THR A 119 3.14 -10.51 2.80
N ALA A 120 2.40 -11.55 3.19
CA ALA A 120 1.76 -12.55 2.35
C ALA A 120 0.99 -11.95 1.15
N PHE A 121 0.47 -10.72 1.27
CA PHE A 121 -0.27 -10.04 0.20
C PHE A 121 0.63 -9.61 -0.96
N THR A 122 1.80 -9.02 -0.69
CA THR A 122 2.77 -8.65 -1.72
C THR A 122 3.32 -9.88 -2.42
N LEU A 123 3.71 -10.89 -1.64
CA LEU A 123 4.13 -12.19 -2.17
C LEU A 123 3.01 -12.86 -2.96
N ALA A 124 1.77 -12.85 -2.48
CA ALA A 124 0.62 -13.39 -3.22
C ALA A 124 0.40 -12.66 -4.55
N ARG A 125 0.56 -11.32 -4.61
CA ARG A 125 0.51 -10.56 -5.87
C ARG A 125 1.62 -10.96 -6.83
N ILE A 126 2.86 -11.07 -6.34
CA ILE A 126 4.01 -11.50 -7.14
C ILE A 126 3.78 -12.92 -7.68
N LEU A 127 3.34 -13.84 -6.83
CA LEU A 127 3.03 -15.22 -7.22
C LEU A 127 1.83 -15.31 -8.17
N SER A 128 0.83 -14.43 -8.01
CA SER A 128 -0.32 -14.35 -8.92
C SER A 128 0.05 -13.80 -10.30
N MET A 129 1.20 -13.12 -10.43
CA MET A 129 1.73 -12.60 -11.69
C MET A 129 2.66 -13.59 -12.40
N ILE A 130 2.85 -14.80 -11.87
CA ILE A 130 3.67 -15.83 -12.53
C ILE A 130 3.13 -16.06 -13.96
N PRO A 131 3.99 -15.99 -14.99
CA PRO A 131 3.56 -16.16 -16.37
C PRO A 131 2.92 -17.52 -16.61
N LYS A 132 1.93 -17.55 -17.50
CA LYS A 132 1.26 -18.80 -17.88
C LYS A 132 2.23 -19.68 -18.68
N SER A 133 2.25 -20.96 -18.37
CA SER A 133 2.92 -21.98 -19.20
C SER A 133 2.11 -22.31 -20.46
N ARG A 134 2.67 -23.10 -21.39
CA ARG A 134 1.98 -23.47 -22.65
C ARG A 134 0.67 -24.23 -22.41
N GLY A 135 0.55 -25.00 -21.32
CA GLY A 135 -0.67 -25.72 -20.95
C GLY A 135 -1.74 -24.89 -20.24
N GLY A 136 -1.58 -23.56 -20.14
CA GLY A 136 -2.53 -22.66 -19.50
C GLY A 136 -2.08 -22.15 -18.11
N PRO A 137 -2.91 -21.34 -17.43
CA PRO A 137 -2.60 -20.83 -16.10
C PRO A 137 -2.53 -21.96 -15.07
N THR A 138 -1.67 -21.79 -14.07
CA THR A 138 -1.72 -22.53 -12.80
C THR A 138 -3.15 -22.45 -12.27
N SER A 139 -3.75 -23.60 -11.93
CA SER A 139 -5.16 -23.82 -11.53
C SER A 139 -5.98 -22.56 -11.23
N VAL A 140 -7.04 -22.30 -11.99
CA VAL A 140 -7.96 -21.17 -11.77
C VAL A 140 -8.68 -21.37 -10.43
N ILE A 141 -8.17 -20.72 -9.37
CA ILE A 141 -8.81 -20.65 -8.07
C ILE A 141 -10.00 -19.69 -8.18
N THR A 142 -11.18 -20.16 -7.80
CA THR A 142 -12.41 -19.36 -7.73
C THR A 142 -12.79 -19.19 -6.26
N ILE A 143 -13.08 -17.97 -5.84
CA ILE A 143 -13.44 -17.67 -4.45
C ILE A 143 -14.93 -17.79 -4.27
N ALA A 144 -15.38 -18.55 -3.27
CA ALA A 144 -16.78 -18.63 -2.89
C ALA A 144 -17.04 -17.95 -1.55
N PHE A 145 -18.10 -17.15 -1.46
CA PHE A 145 -18.58 -16.59 -0.21
C PHE A 145 -19.83 -17.34 0.25
N PRO A 146 -19.82 -17.92 1.46
CA PRO A 146 -20.91 -18.78 1.92
C PRO A 146 -22.20 -18.03 2.27
N ASP A 147 -22.11 -16.72 2.52
CA ASP A 147 -23.24 -15.80 2.69
C ASP A 147 -22.87 -14.34 2.38
N ASP A 148 -23.89 -13.46 2.36
CA ASP A 148 -23.72 -12.01 2.15
C ASP A 148 -22.80 -11.34 3.19
N GLY A 149 -22.70 -11.87 4.41
CA GLY A 149 -21.83 -11.33 5.45
C GLY A 149 -20.36 -11.56 5.14
N ALA A 150 -20.01 -12.77 4.71
CA ALA A 150 -18.67 -13.10 4.23
C ALA A 150 -18.31 -12.29 2.98
N TRP A 151 -19.24 -12.17 2.02
CA TRP A 151 -19.03 -11.35 0.82
C TRP A 151 -18.76 -9.89 1.20
N LYS A 152 -19.61 -9.25 2.02
CA LYS A 152 -19.43 -7.85 2.45
C LYS A 152 -18.06 -7.60 3.11
N ARG A 153 -17.56 -8.57 3.90
CA ARG A 153 -16.26 -8.48 4.58
C ARG A 153 -15.07 -8.62 3.62
N PHE A 154 -15.12 -9.57 2.69
CA PHE A 154 -13.93 -10.03 1.97
C PHE A 154 -13.90 -9.69 0.46
N HIS A 155 -15.03 -9.33 -0.17
CA HIS A 155 -15.09 -9.15 -1.64
C HIS A 155 -14.11 -8.12 -2.17
N LYS A 156 -13.90 -6.98 -1.48
CA LYS A 156 -12.95 -5.94 -1.92
C LYS A 156 -11.51 -6.44 -1.97
N GLN A 157 -11.15 -7.35 -1.07
CA GLN A 157 -9.80 -7.92 -0.96
C GLN A 157 -9.55 -9.01 -2.01
N LEU A 158 -10.61 -9.65 -2.49
CA LEU A 158 -10.54 -10.83 -3.39
C LEU A 158 -11.16 -10.60 -4.77
N GLN A 159 -11.48 -9.34 -5.11
CA GLN A 159 -12.15 -8.94 -6.37
C GLN A 159 -11.38 -9.33 -7.65
N HIS A 160 -10.11 -9.69 -7.54
CA HIS A 160 -9.26 -10.12 -8.65
C HIS A 160 -9.43 -11.59 -9.02
N PHE A 161 -10.09 -12.39 -8.18
CA PHE A 161 -10.43 -13.78 -8.46
C PHE A 161 -11.85 -13.89 -9.06
N PRO A 162 -12.13 -14.91 -9.88
CA PRO A 162 -13.51 -15.27 -10.19
C PRO A 162 -14.27 -15.56 -8.90
N MET A 163 -15.47 -15.00 -8.74
CA MET A 163 -16.25 -15.09 -7.50
C MET A 163 -17.53 -15.92 -7.67
N ILE A 164 -17.91 -16.62 -6.61
CA ILE A 164 -19.19 -17.28 -6.42
C ILE A 164 -19.80 -16.71 -5.13
N VAL A 165 -21.04 -16.24 -5.20
CA VAL A 165 -21.75 -15.74 -4.02
C VAL A 165 -22.86 -16.73 -3.71
N CYS A 166 -22.89 -17.22 -2.47
CA CYS A 166 -23.97 -18.07 -1.98
C CYS A 166 -24.87 -17.29 -1.03
N ASN A 167 -26.14 -17.69 -0.98
CA ASN A 167 -27.11 -17.24 0.01
C ASN A 167 -27.35 -18.33 1.05
N LYS A 168 -27.47 -17.93 2.31
CA LYS A 168 -27.81 -18.80 3.44
C LYS A 168 -29.20 -18.47 3.96
N VAL A 169 -30.08 -19.46 3.98
CA VAL A 169 -31.41 -19.41 4.62
C VAL A 169 -31.44 -20.38 5.80
N ARG A 170 -32.17 -20.03 6.87
CA ARG A 170 -32.39 -20.91 8.03
C ARG A 170 -33.85 -21.35 8.07
N GLU A 171 -34.07 -22.65 8.20
CA GLU A 171 -35.39 -23.26 8.47
C GLU A 171 -35.27 -24.05 9.78
N GLY A 172 -35.66 -23.43 10.90
CA GLY A 172 -35.36 -23.95 12.24
C GLY A 172 -33.85 -24.12 12.45
N ASP A 173 -33.41 -25.32 12.83
CA ASP A 173 -31.99 -25.67 12.99
C ASP A 173 -31.28 -26.01 11.67
N LYS A 174 -32.02 -26.15 10.55
CA LYS A 174 -31.44 -26.48 9.24
C LYS A 174 -30.89 -25.22 8.58
N ARG A 175 -29.69 -25.35 8.02
CA ARG A 175 -29.03 -24.32 7.21
C ARG A 175 -29.10 -24.76 5.76
N ILE A 176 -29.69 -23.95 4.91
CA ILE A 176 -29.81 -24.19 3.47
C ILE A 176 -28.95 -23.16 2.76
N VAL A 177 -28.00 -23.61 1.95
CA VAL A 177 -27.15 -22.74 1.13
C VAL A 177 -27.53 -22.91 -0.34
N ARG A 178 -27.60 -21.81 -1.09
CA ARG A 178 -27.86 -21.82 -2.54
C ARG A 178 -26.88 -20.89 -3.24
N ILE A 179 -26.37 -21.26 -4.41
CA ILE A 179 -25.58 -20.35 -5.25
C ILE A 179 -26.51 -19.24 -5.75
N LYS A 180 -26.15 -18.00 -5.47
CA LYS A 180 -26.84 -16.79 -5.94
C LYS A 180 -26.22 -16.33 -7.25
N GLU A 181 -24.88 -16.28 -7.30
CA GLU A 181 -24.09 -15.79 -8.44
C GLU A 181 -22.82 -16.64 -8.63
N GLY A 182 -22.37 -16.79 -9.88
CA GLY A 182 -21.14 -17.53 -10.25
C GLY A 182 -21.37 -18.99 -10.65
N ASN A 183 -20.35 -19.60 -11.27
CA ASN A 183 -20.37 -21.01 -11.70
C ASN A 183 -19.15 -21.78 -11.13
N PRO A 184 -19.35 -22.83 -10.31
CA PRO A 184 -18.26 -23.65 -9.78
C PRO A 184 -17.73 -24.73 -10.74
N GLU A 185 -18.41 -25.02 -11.84
CA GLU A 185 -18.10 -26.17 -12.71
C GLU A 185 -16.63 -26.20 -13.18
N GLY A 186 -15.97 -27.34 -12.97
CA GLY A 186 -14.58 -27.59 -13.36
C GLY A 186 -13.51 -26.86 -12.53
N ARG A 187 -13.90 -25.98 -11.59
CA ARG A 187 -12.98 -25.09 -10.87
C ARG A 187 -12.56 -25.64 -9.51
N HIS A 188 -11.36 -25.25 -9.06
CA HIS A 188 -11.00 -25.36 -7.66
C HIS A 188 -11.58 -24.16 -6.92
N VAL A 189 -12.58 -24.41 -6.09
CA VAL A 189 -13.30 -23.38 -5.34
C VAL A 189 -12.77 -23.30 -3.92
N VAL A 190 -12.43 -22.10 -3.45
CA VAL A 190 -12.02 -21.83 -2.06
C VAL A 190 -13.09 -21.00 -1.37
N ILE A 191 -13.72 -21.55 -0.34
CA ILE A 191 -14.71 -20.86 0.47
C ILE A 191 -13.97 -19.96 1.46
N VAL A 192 -14.28 -18.66 1.49
CA VAL A 192 -13.66 -17.70 2.42
C VAL A 192 -14.68 -17.19 3.42
N ASP A 193 -14.37 -17.32 4.71
CA ASP A 193 -15.24 -16.86 5.79
C ASP A 193 -14.48 -16.45 7.07
N ASP A 194 -15.21 -15.88 8.00
CA ASP A 194 -14.79 -15.51 9.34
C ASP A 194 -15.52 -16.39 10.38
N LEU A 195 -14.96 -17.57 10.67
CA LEU A 195 -15.71 -18.67 11.28
C LEU A 195 -15.71 -18.67 12.82
N VAL A 196 -16.65 -17.93 13.39
CA VAL A 196 -16.80 -17.83 14.85
C VAL A 196 -17.58 -19.01 15.49
N GLN A 197 -18.29 -19.82 14.70
CA GLN A 197 -19.27 -20.80 15.21
C GLN A 197 -19.07 -22.23 14.66
N SER A 198 -20.11 -23.07 14.73
CA SER A 198 -20.07 -24.52 14.42
C SER A 198 -19.76 -24.91 12.97
N GLY A 199 -19.56 -23.93 12.08
CA GLY A 199 -19.16 -24.14 10.69
C GLY A 199 -20.13 -24.91 9.79
N GLY A 200 -21.38 -25.11 10.21
CA GLY A 200 -22.36 -25.82 9.38
C GLY A 200 -22.72 -25.12 8.07
N THR A 201 -22.61 -23.78 7.99
CA THR A 201 -22.78 -23.06 6.71
C THR A 201 -21.67 -23.41 5.73
N LEU A 202 -20.42 -23.52 6.18
CA LEU A 202 -19.30 -23.93 5.31
C LEU A 202 -19.51 -25.33 4.75
N ARG A 203 -19.96 -26.27 5.57
CA ARG A 203 -20.24 -27.65 5.12
C ARG A 203 -21.35 -27.68 4.08
N GLU A 204 -22.43 -26.95 4.30
CA GLU A 204 -23.54 -26.92 3.33
C GLU A 204 -23.11 -26.22 2.02
N CYS A 205 -22.35 -25.12 2.13
CA CYS A 205 -21.79 -24.45 0.97
C CYS A 205 -20.86 -25.38 0.18
N GLN A 206 -20.03 -26.17 0.85
CA GLN A 206 -19.17 -27.17 0.21
C GLN A 206 -19.96 -28.21 -0.58
N LYS A 207 -21.03 -28.77 0.01
CA LYS A 207 -21.91 -29.72 -0.67
C LYS A 207 -22.54 -29.14 -1.92
N VAL A 208 -23.05 -27.91 -1.81
CA VAL A 208 -23.68 -27.21 -2.93
C VAL A 208 -22.67 -26.98 -4.06
N LEU A 209 -21.47 -26.49 -3.74
CA LEU A 209 -20.42 -26.23 -4.74
C LEU A 209 -19.95 -27.53 -5.42
N ALA A 210 -19.78 -28.60 -4.66
CA ALA A 210 -19.41 -29.92 -5.19
C ALA A 210 -20.51 -30.49 -6.10
N ALA A 211 -21.78 -30.40 -5.70
CA ALA A 211 -22.92 -30.86 -6.49
C ALA A 211 -23.09 -30.08 -7.81
N HIS A 212 -22.60 -28.84 -7.88
CA HIS A 212 -22.62 -28.01 -9.09
C HIS A 212 -21.31 -28.12 -9.90
N GLY A 213 -20.51 -29.17 -9.67
CA GLY A 213 -19.40 -29.54 -10.55
C GLY A 213 -18.04 -28.93 -10.20
N ALA A 214 -17.85 -28.38 -8.99
CA ALA A 214 -16.52 -27.98 -8.54
C ALA A 214 -15.54 -29.16 -8.60
N SER A 215 -14.37 -28.97 -9.22
CA SER A 215 -13.35 -30.03 -9.32
C SER A 215 -12.63 -30.28 -7.99
N LYS A 216 -12.54 -29.24 -7.14
CA LYS A 216 -12.09 -29.29 -5.74
C LYS A 216 -12.81 -28.22 -4.93
N VAL A 217 -13.05 -28.46 -3.65
CA VAL A 217 -13.57 -27.46 -2.73
C VAL A 217 -12.70 -27.39 -1.47
N SER A 218 -12.17 -26.22 -1.15
CA SER A 218 -11.35 -25.94 0.03
C SER A 218 -11.96 -24.81 0.86
N ALA A 219 -11.49 -24.62 2.09
CA ALA A 219 -11.93 -23.52 2.94
C ALA A 219 -10.72 -22.73 3.47
N TYR A 220 -10.86 -21.40 3.54
CA TYR A 220 -9.95 -20.49 4.22
C TYR A 220 -10.75 -19.68 5.24
N VAL A 221 -10.33 -19.75 6.50
CA VAL A 221 -11.04 -19.17 7.63
C VAL A 221 -10.13 -18.23 8.41
N THR A 222 -10.58 -16.99 8.57
CA THR A 222 -9.82 -15.95 9.28
C THR A 222 -9.87 -16.12 10.80
N HIS A 223 -11.02 -16.05 11.47
CA HIS A 223 -11.09 -16.32 12.92
C HIS A 223 -11.74 -17.67 13.25
N ALA A 224 -10.97 -18.76 13.20
CA ALA A 224 -11.43 -20.12 13.45
C ALA A 224 -11.63 -20.43 14.96
N VAL A 225 -12.73 -19.96 15.56
CA VAL A 225 -12.98 -20.15 17.00
C VAL A 225 -13.34 -21.60 17.34
N PHE A 226 -14.19 -22.24 16.53
CA PHE A 226 -14.69 -23.62 16.70
C PHE A 226 -15.10 -23.99 18.15
N PRO A 227 -16.14 -23.34 18.71
CA PRO A 227 -16.58 -23.63 20.07
C PRO A 227 -16.97 -25.11 20.23
N LYS A 228 -16.73 -25.66 21.43
CA LYS A 228 -17.03 -27.07 21.78
C LYS A 228 -16.41 -28.08 20.81
N GLN A 229 -15.17 -27.86 20.38
CA GLN A 229 -14.45 -28.73 19.43
C GLN A 229 -15.23 -28.99 18.13
N SER A 230 -16.04 -28.02 17.69
CA SER A 230 -16.87 -28.19 16.49
C SER A 230 -16.08 -28.39 15.19
N PHE A 231 -14.76 -28.17 15.21
CA PHE A 231 -13.84 -28.52 14.12
C PHE A 231 -13.82 -30.02 13.82
N GLU A 232 -14.13 -30.88 14.79
CA GLU A 232 -14.16 -32.35 14.59
C GLU A 232 -15.15 -32.78 13.51
N ARG A 233 -16.17 -31.96 13.24
CA ARG A 233 -17.16 -32.19 12.19
C ARG A 233 -16.59 -32.07 10.77
N PHE A 234 -15.39 -31.53 10.64
CA PHE A 234 -14.64 -31.42 9.39
C PHE A 234 -13.57 -32.51 9.28
N LEU A 235 -13.25 -33.17 10.39
CA LEU A 235 -12.43 -34.37 10.42
C LEU A 235 -13.25 -35.54 9.89
N THR A 236 -12.57 -36.52 9.32
CA THR A 236 -13.19 -37.68 8.66
C THR A 236 -14.22 -38.38 9.55
N SER A 237 -15.51 -38.32 9.21
CA SER A 237 -16.47 -39.33 9.66
C SER A 237 -16.52 -40.47 8.64
N ASN A 238 -16.48 -41.71 9.13
CA ASN A 238 -16.50 -42.96 8.34
C ASN A 238 -17.82 -43.20 7.57
N SER A 239 -18.59 -42.17 7.25
CA SER A 239 -19.98 -42.29 6.80
C SER A 239 -20.41 -41.29 5.71
N ALA A 240 -19.51 -40.50 5.12
CA ALA A 240 -19.85 -39.54 4.07
C ALA A 240 -19.11 -39.82 2.75
N GLY A 241 -19.85 -39.84 1.63
CA GLY A 241 -19.35 -40.17 0.30
C GLY A 241 -18.29 -39.19 -0.24
N PRO A 242 -17.65 -39.50 -1.38
CA PRO A 242 -16.50 -38.76 -1.91
C PRO A 242 -16.70 -37.25 -2.15
N GLY A 243 -17.95 -36.79 -2.27
CA GLY A 243 -18.31 -35.38 -2.51
C GLY A 243 -18.47 -34.51 -1.26
N ASP A 244 -18.41 -35.07 -0.05
CA ASP A 244 -18.71 -34.36 1.21
C ASP A 244 -17.46 -33.83 1.95
N ARG A 245 -16.28 -33.83 1.30
CA ARG A 245 -15.00 -33.52 1.93
C ARG A 245 -14.35 -32.27 1.36
N PHE A 246 -13.78 -31.45 2.25
CA PHE A 246 -12.86 -30.39 1.85
C PHE A 246 -11.53 -30.99 1.40
N SER A 247 -10.99 -30.48 0.29
CA SER A 247 -9.65 -30.87 -0.19
C SER A 247 -8.55 -30.30 0.69
N TYR A 248 -8.75 -29.07 1.19
CA TYR A 248 -7.84 -28.37 2.12
C TYR A 248 -8.67 -27.46 3.01
N PHE A 249 -8.24 -27.26 4.26
CA PHE A 249 -8.88 -26.38 5.21
C PHE A 249 -7.82 -25.54 5.94
N TRP A 250 -7.71 -24.28 5.53
CA TRP A 250 -6.74 -23.32 6.08
C TRP A 250 -7.40 -22.44 7.14
N ILE A 251 -6.67 -22.20 8.22
CA ILE A 251 -7.07 -21.34 9.32
C ILE A 251 -5.90 -20.41 9.67
N THR A 252 -6.19 -19.17 10.07
CA THR A 252 -5.14 -18.29 10.62
C THR A 252 -4.86 -18.62 12.10
N ASP A 253 -3.75 -18.09 12.62
CA ASP A 253 -3.33 -18.25 14.01
C ASP A 253 -4.07 -17.33 15.01
N SER A 254 -5.10 -16.61 14.56
CA SER A 254 -5.86 -15.69 15.40
C SER A 254 -6.57 -16.33 16.60
N CYS A 255 -6.72 -17.66 16.62
CA CYS A 255 -7.19 -18.45 17.76
C CYS A 255 -6.15 -19.54 18.12
N PRO A 256 -5.05 -19.22 18.82
CA PRO A 256 -3.92 -20.13 19.01
C PRO A 256 -4.29 -21.45 19.71
N HIS A 257 -5.24 -21.41 20.65
CA HIS A 257 -5.74 -22.60 21.34
C HIS A 257 -6.46 -23.55 20.38
N THR A 258 -7.21 -23.02 19.41
CA THR A 258 -7.93 -23.81 18.41
C THR A 258 -6.98 -24.41 17.39
N VAL A 259 -5.97 -23.65 16.93
CA VAL A 259 -4.91 -24.17 16.05
C VAL A 259 -4.16 -25.32 16.72
N LYS A 260 -3.84 -25.18 18.01
CA LYS A 260 -3.20 -26.23 18.80
C LYS A 260 -4.08 -27.47 18.96
N ALA A 261 -5.39 -27.29 19.14
CA ALA A 261 -6.35 -28.39 19.30
C ALA A 261 -6.62 -29.18 18.01
N ILE A 262 -6.60 -28.50 16.85
CA ILE A 262 -6.82 -29.12 15.52
C ILE A 262 -5.62 -29.96 15.09
N GLY A 263 -4.39 -29.49 15.36
CA GLY A 263 -3.17 -30.20 14.97
C GLY A 263 -2.97 -30.27 13.43
N GLN A 264 -2.23 -31.27 12.96
CA GLN A 264 -1.99 -31.54 11.52
C GLN A 264 -2.97 -32.60 10.95
N GLN A 265 -4.21 -32.61 11.42
CA GLN A 265 -5.18 -33.61 11.01
C GLN A 265 -5.88 -33.20 9.70
N PRO A 266 -5.83 -34.00 8.62
CA PRO A 266 -6.55 -33.68 7.39
C PRO A 266 -8.05 -33.45 7.64
N PRO A 267 -8.67 -32.45 6.99
CA PRO A 267 -8.14 -31.62 5.91
C PRO A 267 -7.35 -30.37 6.36
N PHE A 268 -7.04 -30.22 7.65
CA PHE A 268 -6.33 -29.07 8.19
C PHE A 268 -4.81 -29.20 8.03
N GLU A 269 -4.18 -28.24 7.37
CA GLU A 269 -2.72 -28.14 7.23
C GLU A 269 -2.19 -27.09 8.22
N GLY A 270 -1.31 -27.50 9.15
CA GLY A 270 -0.88 -26.68 10.28
C GLY A 270 0.26 -25.70 9.96
N THR A 271 0.01 -24.41 10.15
CA THR A 271 1.05 -23.36 10.23
C THR A 271 1.79 -23.45 11.56
N LYS A 272 3.01 -24.02 11.58
CA LYS A 272 3.95 -23.87 12.70
C LYS A 272 4.75 -22.57 12.50
N ALA A 273 4.34 -21.48 13.15
CA ALA A 273 5.23 -20.36 13.43
C ALA A 273 5.98 -20.65 14.74
N TYR A 274 7.30 -20.83 14.68
CA TYR A 274 8.19 -20.90 15.84
C TYR A 274 9.28 -19.82 15.71
N MET A 275 9.14 -18.79 16.55
CA MET A 275 10.16 -18.04 17.33
C MET A 275 11.18 -17.09 16.64
N GLN A 276 11.15 -15.84 17.14
CA GLN A 276 12.23 -14.84 17.14
C GLN A 276 13.52 -15.38 17.79
N GLN A 277 14.70 -15.06 17.23
CA GLN A 277 15.80 -14.33 17.93
C GLN A 277 17.10 -14.17 17.10
N GLN A 278 17.63 -12.95 17.15
CA GLN A 278 19.04 -12.49 17.11
C GLN A 278 19.89 -12.61 15.83
N LEU A 279 20.36 -11.46 15.32
CA LEU A 279 21.70 -11.28 14.74
C LEU A 279 22.23 -9.83 15.02
N PRO A 280 23.56 -9.64 15.19
CA PRO A 280 24.15 -8.48 15.89
C PRO A 280 24.49 -7.24 15.01
N PRO A 281 24.73 -6.06 15.62
CA PRO A 281 24.72 -4.74 14.94
C PRO A 281 25.80 -4.50 13.89
N LYS A 282 26.92 -5.23 13.94
CA LYS A 282 28.10 -4.93 13.09
C LYS A 282 27.99 -5.44 11.64
N ALA A 283 27.06 -6.35 11.35
CA ALA A 283 26.85 -6.84 9.98
C ALA A 283 25.98 -5.89 9.12
N LYS A 284 25.27 -4.94 9.74
CA LYS A 284 24.42 -3.96 9.02
C LYS A 284 25.23 -2.86 8.30
N ALA A 285 26.47 -2.58 8.70
CA ALA A 285 27.19 -1.40 8.19
C ALA A 285 28.00 -1.66 6.89
N GLN A 286 28.31 -2.92 6.54
CA GLN A 286 29.26 -3.22 5.46
C GLN A 286 28.62 -3.63 4.13
N LEU A 287 27.30 -3.88 4.10
CA LEU A 287 26.57 -4.32 2.91
C LEU A 287 25.94 -3.19 2.08
N PHE A 288 25.85 -1.97 2.63
CA PHE A 288 25.11 -0.86 2.00
C PHE A 288 25.94 -0.01 1.01
N GLN A 289 27.24 -0.26 0.83
CA GLN A 289 28.07 0.57 -0.05
C GLN A 289 28.06 0.14 -1.54
N ASN A 290 27.61 -1.06 -1.90
CA ASN A 290 27.85 -1.60 -3.25
C ASN A 290 26.60 -1.79 -4.15
N PHE A 291 25.38 -1.44 -3.71
CA PHE A 291 24.15 -1.64 -4.51
C PHE A 291 23.72 -0.44 -5.38
N ASN A 292 24.64 0.49 -5.67
CA ASN A 292 24.38 1.63 -6.54
C ASN A 292 24.70 1.31 -8.01
N GLN A 293 23.81 0.59 -8.71
CA GLN A 293 23.66 0.77 -10.16
C GLN A 293 22.33 0.20 -10.73
N LYS A 294 21.48 1.14 -11.16
CA LYS A 294 20.42 1.13 -12.19
C LYS A 294 19.73 -0.21 -12.55
N ASN A 295 18.46 -0.35 -12.14
CA ASN A 295 17.42 -1.11 -12.86
C ASN A 295 16.10 -0.30 -12.91
N PRO A 296 15.26 -0.43 -13.97
CA PRO A 296 14.24 0.56 -14.34
C PRO A 296 12.95 0.45 -13.52
N ILE A 297 12.43 1.60 -13.08
CA ILE A 297 11.28 1.77 -12.19
C ILE A 297 9.93 1.58 -12.91
N SER A 298 8.90 1.24 -12.14
CA SER A 298 7.48 0.95 -12.44
C SER A 298 6.68 1.97 -13.31
N HIS A 299 7.29 2.85 -14.09
CA HIS A 299 6.61 3.89 -14.86
C HIS A 299 5.91 3.37 -16.13
N HIS A 300 6.16 2.11 -16.52
CA HIS A 300 5.53 1.47 -17.69
C HIS A 300 4.22 0.73 -17.38
N ASP A 301 3.81 0.63 -16.10
CA ASP A 301 2.56 -0.05 -15.73
C ASP A 301 1.36 0.89 -15.95
N PRO A 302 0.48 0.61 -16.95
CA PRO A 302 -0.67 1.43 -17.26
C PRO A 302 -1.66 1.58 -16.09
N PHE A 303 -1.69 0.62 -15.16
CA PHE A 303 -2.57 0.68 -13.99
C PHE A 303 -2.08 1.68 -12.93
N VAL A 304 -0.77 1.96 -12.91
CA VAL A 304 -0.14 2.91 -11.98
C VAL A 304 -0.23 4.33 -12.51
N VAL A 305 0.18 4.54 -13.78
CA VAL A 305 0.20 5.88 -14.40
C VAL A 305 -1.15 6.29 -15.00
N GLY A 306 -2.05 5.32 -15.22
CA GLY A 306 -3.42 5.55 -15.65
C GLY A 306 -3.65 5.58 -17.16
N TYR A 307 -2.63 5.30 -17.98
CA TYR A 307 -2.71 5.23 -19.45
C TYR A 307 -1.74 4.18 -20.01
N SER A 308 -2.06 3.66 -21.19
CA SER A 308 -1.21 2.75 -21.97
C SER A 308 -0.60 3.44 -23.20
N GLN A 309 0.39 2.82 -23.84
CA GLN A 309 0.93 3.33 -25.11
C GLN A 309 -0.09 3.29 -26.26
N GLU A 310 -1.04 2.34 -26.23
CA GLU A 310 -2.13 2.27 -27.20
C GLU A 310 -3.07 3.49 -27.09
N ASP A 311 -3.29 4.00 -25.88
CA ASP A 311 -4.12 5.18 -25.64
C ASP A 311 -3.49 6.45 -26.25
N LEU A 312 -2.16 6.52 -26.32
CA LEU A 312 -1.44 7.62 -26.95
C LEU A 312 -1.42 7.52 -28.48
N ALA A 313 -1.47 6.31 -29.02
CA ALA A 313 -1.29 6.05 -30.45
C ALA A 313 -2.57 6.25 -31.28
N LEU A 314 -3.76 6.11 -30.67
CA LEU A 314 -5.05 6.07 -31.39
C LEU A 314 -6.04 7.13 -30.89
N PRO A 315 -6.56 8.03 -31.75
CA PRO A 315 -7.49 9.09 -31.34
C PRO A 315 -8.75 8.59 -30.62
N ASN A 316 -9.33 7.47 -31.05
CA ASN A 316 -10.52 6.90 -30.41
C ASN A 316 -10.22 6.38 -29.00
N ARG A 317 -9.03 5.79 -28.79
CA ARG A 317 -8.61 5.29 -27.46
C ARG A 317 -8.39 6.43 -26.47
N LEU A 318 -7.86 7.56 -26.93
CA LEU A 318 -7.69 8.75 -26.09
C LEU A 318 -9.03 9.28 -25.57
N LEU A 319 -10.07 9.28 -26.41
CA LEU A 319 -11.41 9.69 -26.01
C LEU A 319 -12.04 8.71 -25.01
N ASP A 320 -11.86 7.40 -25.21
CA ASP A 320 -12.29 6.36 -24.28
C ASP A 320 -11.57 6.50 -22.92
N LEU A 321 -10.27 6.76 -22.95
CA LEU A 321 -9.45 7.00 -21.76
C LEU A 321 -9.96 8.22 -20.99
N PHE A 322 -10.21 9.35 -21.66
CA PHE A 322 -10.77 10.54 -21.02
C PHE A 322 -12.14 10.27 -20.41
N THR A 323 -12.98 9.49 -21.10
CA THR A 323 -14.31 9.12 -20.62
C THR A 323 -14.21 8.25 -19.36
N SER A 324 -13.38 7.21 -19.38
CA SER A 324 -13.13 6.32 -18.23
C SER A 324 -12.51 7.08 -17.05
N TRP A 325 -11.52 7.93 -17.32
CA TRP A 325 -10.90 8.79 -16.33
C TRP A 325 -11.90 9.76 -15.69
N SER A 326 -12.79 10.36 -16.49
CA SER A 326 -13.84 11.26 -16.00
C SER A 326 -14.79 10.55 -15.05
N VAL A 327 -15.22 9.31 -15.38
CA VAL A 327 -16.06 8.48 -14.50
C VAL A 327 -15.32 8.13 -13.21
N LYS A 328 -14.07 7.67 -13.31
CA LYS A 328 -13.23 7.29 -12.16
C LYS A 328 -13.05 8.44 -11.15
N HIS A 329 -12.95 9.67 -11.63
CA HIS A 329 -12.77 10.86 -10.79
C HIS A 329 -14.05 11.67 -10.59
N SER A 330 -15.21 11.08 -10.90
CA SER A 330 -16.53 11.69 -10.71
C SER A 330 -16.67 13.10 -11.32
N LYS A 331 -16.09 13.29 -12.51
CA LYS A 331 -16.09 14.58 -13.21
C LYS A 331 -17.44 14.82 -13.90
N ILE A 332 -18.04 15.96 -13.60
CA ILE A 332 -19.29 16.44 -14.18
C ILE A 332 -18.99 17.80 -14.81
N TYR A 333 -19.32 17.95 -16.10
CA TYR A 333 -19.09 19.18 -16.86
C TYR A 333 -20.42 19.88 -17.10
N THR A 334 -20.45 21.21 -16.96
CA THR A 334 -21.67 22.02 -17.03
C THR A 334 -22.27 22.09 -18.43
N SER A 335 -21.45 21.92 -19.47
CA SER A 335 -21.88 21.96 -20.87
C SER A 335 -21.02 21.08 -21.77
N PRO A 336 -21.54 20.68 -22.95
CA PRO A 336 -20.73 19.99 -23.97
C PRO A 336 -19.49 20.79 -24.38
N LYS A 337 -19.61 22.13 -24.45
CA LYS A 337 -18.49 23.02 -24.77
C LYS A 337 -17.39 22.95 -23.71
N GLU A 338 -17.75 22.92 -22.43
CA GLU A 338 -16.79 22.72 -21.34
C GLU A 338 -16.13 21.34 -21.45
N LYS A 339 -16.90 20.27 -21.69
CA LYS A 339 -16.35 18.92 -21.83
C LYS A 339 -15.31 18.82 -22.96
N VAL A 340 -15.53 19.48 -24.09
CA VAL A 340 -14.55 19.56 -25.19
C VAL A 340 -13.30 20.31 -24.74
N LYS A 341 -13.43 21.48 -24.10
CA LYS A 341 -12.28 22.22 -23.55
C LYS A 341 -11.46 21.36 -22.56
N ARG A 342 -12.14 20.64 -21.67
CA ARG A 342 -11.52 19.75 -20.67
C ARG A 342 -10.80 18.57 -21.31
N TYR A 343 -11.36 18.01 -22.38
CA TYR A 343 -10.70 16.98 -23.17
C TYR A 343 -9.41 17.48 -23.83
N ASP A 344 -9.41 18.68 -24.41
CA ASP A 344 -8.21 19.26 -25.03
C ASP A 344 -7.10 19.50 -24.01
N ILE A 345 -7.45 20.01 -22.82
CA ILE A 345 -6.52 20.17 -21.68
C ILE A 345 -5.98 18.80 -21.23
N PHE A 346 -6.88 17.82 -21.06
CA PHE A 346 -6.50 16.46 -20.67
C PHE A 346 -5.50 15.84 -21.63
N LYS A 347 -5.71 16.01 -22.95
CA LYS A 347 -4.78 15.55 -23.98
C LYS A 347 -3.40 16.21 -23.82
N GLN A 348 -3.34 17.52 -23.62
CA GLN A 348 -2.08 18.23 -23.45
C GLN A 348 -1.33 17.76 -22.20
N ASN A 349 -2.04 17.60 -21.08
CA ASN A 349 -1.48 17.11 -19.83
C ASN A 349 -0.99 15.67 -19.93
N LEU A 350 -1.74 14.79 -20.61
CA LEU A 350 -1.31 13.41 -20.88
C LEU A 350 -0.01 13.36 -21.68
N MET A 351 0.16 14.24 -22.67
CA MET A 351 1.41 14.31 -23.44
C MET A 351 2.60 14.75 -22.57
N HIS A 352 2.39 15.74 -21.68
CA HIS A 352 3.41 16.13 -20.69
C HIS A 352 3.81 14.97 -19.77
N ILE A 353 2.82 14.26 -19.24
CA ILE A 353 3.01 13.08 -18.38
C ILE A 353 3.82 12.01 -19.13
N ALA A 354 3.42 11.69 -20.36
CA ALA A 354 4.08 10.66 -21.15
C ALA A 354 5.52 11.01 -21.50
N GLU A 355 5.79 12.27 -21.86
CA GLU A 355 7.14 12.74 -22.19
C GLU A 355 8.06 12.76 -20.97
N THR A 356 7.54 13.18 -19.81
CA THR A 356 8.31 13.21 -18.56
C THR A 356 8.65 11.79 -18.09
N ASN A 357 7.68 10.89 -18.13
CA ASN A 357 7.88 9.48 -17.74
C ASN A 357 8.85 8.71 -18.66
N ARG A 358 9.12 9.18 -19.89
CA ARG A 358 10.17 8.60 -20.75
C ARG A 358 11.58 8.98 -20.32
N LYS A 359 11.73 10.17 -19.71
CA LYS A 359 13.05 10.74 -19.34
C LYS A 359 13.43 10.40 -17.91
N ASN A 360 12.44 10.34 -17.03
CA ASN A 360 12.69 10.30 -15.60
C ASN A 360 12.72 8.87 -15.05
N GLY A 361 13.60 8.65 -14.08
CA GLY A 361 13.81 7.34 -13.45
C GLY A 361 13.78 7.35 -11.92
N SER A 362 13.43 8.47 -11.30
CA SER A 362 13.36 8.66 -9.84
C SER A 362 11.91 8.77 -9.34
N TYR A 363 11.07 9.46 -10.12
CA TYR A 363 9.64 9.69 -9.89
C TYR A 363 8.84 9.52 -11.19
N TRP A 364 7.53 9.40 -11.06
CA TRP A 364 6.62 9.39 -12.21
C TRP A 364 5.39 10.23 -11.99
N LEU A 365 4.91 10.72 -13.13
CA LEU A 365 3.65 11.41 -13.25
C LEU A 365 2.55 10.42 -13.63
N GLY A 366 1.30 10.79 -13.40
CA GLY A 366 0.16 9.99 -13.78
C GLY A 366 -1.13 10.78 -13.89
N LEU A 367 -2.14 10.16 -14.50
CA LEU A 367 -3.48 10.72 -14.65
C LEU A 367 -4.24 10.70 -13.31
N ASN A 368 -3.89 11.65 -12.44
CA ASN A 368 -4.58 11.91 -11.18
C ASN A 368 -5.85 12.78 -11.41
N GLN A 369 -6.45 13.25 -10.32
CA GLN A 369 -7.71 14.00 -10.37
C GLN A 369 -7.62 15.38 -11.06
N PHE A 370 -6.40 15.89 -11.31
CA PHE A 370 -6.16 17.20 -11.92
C PHE A 370 -5.91 17.13 -13.43
N ALA A 371 -6.00 15.94 -14.05
CA ALA A 371 -5.61 15.75 -15.45
C ALA A 371 -6.41 16.60 -16.44
N ASP A 372 -7.65 17.01 -16.14
CA ASP A 372 -8.48 17.90 -16.97
C ASP A 372 -8.36 19.40 -16.64
N MET A 373 -7.44 19.76 -15.75
CA MET A 373 -7.29 21.12 -15.25
C MET A 373 -6.16 21.85 -15.98
N ASP A 374 -6.44 23.10 -16.37
CA ASP A 374 -5.39 23.97 -16.90
C ASP A 374 -4.38 24.28 -15.79
N HIS A 375 -3.11 24.53 -16.16
CA HIS A 375 -2.09 24.73 -15.14
C HIS A 375 -2.24 26.05 -14.37
N GLU A 376 -2.68 27.13 -15.02
CA GLU A 376 -2.96 28.40 -14.32
C GLU A 376 -4.21 28.27 -13.45
N GLU A 377 -5.20 27.52 -13.91
CA GLU A 377 -6.37 27.16 -13.11
C GLU A 377 -5.97 26.35 -11.87
N PHE A 378 -5.05 25.40 -11.99
CA PHE A 378 -4.55 24.62 -10.87
C PHE A 378 -3.86 25.51 -9.83
N LYS A 379 -2.94 26.37 -10.28
CA LYS A 379 -2.23 27.29 -9.40
C LYS A 379 -3.18 28.23 -8.65
N ALA A 380 -4.18 28.78 -9.35
CA ALA A 380 -5.13 29.71 -8.75
C ALA A 380 -6.05 29.08 -7.69
N ASN A 381 -6.34 27.77 -7.78
CA ASN A 381 -7.35 27.11 -6.94
C ASN A 381 -6.80 26.19 -5.86
N HIS A 382 -5.53 25.78 -5.93
CA HIS A 382 -4.97 24.75 -5.05
C HIS A 382 -3.70 25.18 -4.31
N LEU A 383 -3.11 26.32 -4.68
CA LEU A 383 -1.94 26.91 -4.05
C LEU A 383 -2.38 28.13 -3.24
N GLY A 384 -1.80 28.34 -2.08
CA GLY A 384 -2.30 29.32 -1.11
C GLY A 384 -1.31 29.79 -0.05
N LEU A 385 -0.03 29.41 -0.14
CA LEU A 385 0.98 30.03 0.69
C LEU A 385 1.24 31.46 0.20
N LYS A 386 1.37 32.41 1.13
CA LYS A 386 1.69 33.81 0.84
C LYS A 386 3.00 34.21 1.53
N PRO A 387 4.18 33.93 0.95
CA PRO A 387 5.47 34.17 1.60
C PRO A 387 5.71 35.64 1.94
N GLY A 388 5.11 36.57 1.19
CA GLY A 388 5.17 38.00 1.48
C GLY A 388 4.68 38.39 2.88
N LEU A 389 3.79 37.60 3.47
CA LEU A 389 3.29 37.78 4.84
C LEU A 389 4.36 37.47 5.90
N SER A 390 5.30 36.57 5.62
CA SER A 390 6.40 36.24 6.55
C SER A 390 7.30 37.45 6.82
N LYS A 391 7.50 38.33 5.83
CA LYS A 391 8.22 39.62 6.02
C LYS A 391 7.51 40.57 6.99
N MET A 392 6.20 40.43 7.17
CA MET A 392 5.40 41.18 8.16
C MET A 392 5.40 40.49 9.53
N ALA A 393 5.57 39.15 9.55
CA ALA A 393 5.72 38.34 10.75
C ALA A 393 7.09 38.50 11.44
N ALA A 394 8.10 38.98 10.71
CA ALA A 394 9.44 39.31 11.19
C ALA A 394 9.42 40.45 12.24
N ARG A 395 8.81 40.20 13.38
CA ARG A 395 9.15 40.90 14.63
C ARG A 395 10.56 40.46 15.00
N PRO A 396 11.37 41.33 15.62
CA PRO A 396 12.64 40.91 16.20
C PRO A 396 12.34 39.97 17.36
N HIS A 397 12.20 38.68 17.08
CA HIS A 397 12.23 37.66 18.11
C HIS A 397 13.64 37.66 18.69
N THR A 398 13.73 37.87 20.01
CA THR A 398 14.94 37.55 20.77
C THR A 398 15.37 36.14 20.36
N PRO A 399 16.61 35.93 19.91
CA PRO A 399 17.05 34.64 19.39
C PRO A 399 16.99 33.61 20.51
N THR A 400 15.89 32.86 20.58
CA THR A 400 15.84 31.61 21.31
C THR A 400 16.65 30.62 20.49
N MET A 401 17.66 29.99 21.10
CA MET A 401 18.40 28.93 20.42
C MET A 401 17.43 27.87 19.91
N PHE A 402 17.61 27.46 18.65
CA PHE A 402 16.85 26.37 18.05
C PHE A 402 16.83 25.16 18.99
N ARG A 403 15.65 24.72 19.43
CA ARG A 403 15.47 23.73 20.49
C ARG A 403 16.24 22.44 20.21
N TYR A 404 16.23 22.02 18.95
CA TYR A 404 16.87 20.79 18.53
C TYR A 404 18.31 20.99 18.02
N GLU A 405 18.92 22.16 18.23
CA GLU A 405 20.29 22.47 17.78
C GLU A 405 21.30 21.41 18.26
N ASN A 406 21.20 20.99 19.52
CA ASN A 406 22.10 20.00 20.11
C ASN A 406 21.64 18.54 19.88
N ALA A 407 20.58 18.31 19.11
CA ALA A 407 20.14 16.95 18.79
C ALA A 407 21.20 16.26 17.92
N VAL A 408 21.77 15.18 18.45
CA VAL A 408 22.78 14.35 17.80
C VAL A 408 22.25 12.92 17.66
N ASN A 409 22.85 12.12 16.77
CA ASN A 409 22.46 10.72 16.54
C ASN A 409 20.97 10.56 16.17
N LEU A 410 20.53 11.31 15.16
CA LEU A 410 19.16 11.18 14.64
C LEU A 410 18.91 9.77 14.11
N PRO A 411 17.67 9.24 14.22
CA PRO A 411 17.29 7.99 13.56
C PRO A 411 17.61 8.03 12.06
N TRP A 412 17.97 6.90 11.46
CA TRP A 412 18.26 6.84 10.02
C TRP A 412 16.98 7.01 9.16
N ALA A 413 15.81 6.68 9.74
CA ALA A 413 14.50 6.95 9.18
C ALA A 413 13.48 7.24 10.27
N VAL A 414 12.50 8.07 9.93
CA VAL A 414 11.38 8.47 10.79
C VAL A 414 10.11 8.43 9.95
N ASP A 415 9.03 7.92 10.53
CA ASP A 415 7.70 8.03 9.96
C ASP A 415 6.65 8.06 11.08
N TRP A 416 6.10 9.25 11.29
CA TRP A 416 5.12 9.54 12.34
C TRP A 416 3.79 8.81 12.13
N ARG A 417 3.51 8.29 10.93
CA ARG A 417 2.32 7.47 10.64
C ARG A 417 2.38 6.17 11.43
N TYR A 418 3.54 5.51 11.49
CA TYR A 418 3.72 4.27 12.28
C TYR A 418 3.68 4.52 13.79
N LYS A 419 3.89 5.76 14.24
CA LYS A 419 3.70 6.18 15.64
C LYS A 419 2.26 6.62 15.94
N GLY A 420 1.37 6.56 14.95
CA GLY A 420 -0.02 6.97 15.07
C GLY A 420 -0.20 8.48 15.33
N ALA A 421 0.78 9.30 14.92
CA ALA A 421 0.82 10.75 15.11
C ALA A 421 0.47 11.53 13.83
N VAL A 422 -0.26 10.88 12.91
CA VAL A 422 -0.71 11.49 11.65
C VAL A 422 -2.14 11.02 11.39
N THR A 423 -3.07 11.96 11.24
CA THR A 423 -4.46 11.69 10.83
C THR A 423 -4.54 11.26 9.36
N PRO A 424 -5.65 10.62 8.92
CA PRO A 424 -5.87 10.34 7.51
C PRO A 424 -5.71 11.57 6.61
N VAL A 425 -5.30 11.37 5.36
CA VAL A 425 -5.21 12.45 4.36
C VAL A 425 -6.60 13.07 4.13
N LYS A 426 -6.67 14.39 4.24
CA LYS A 426 -7.85 15.23 3.98
C LYS A 426 -7.77 15.89 2.58
N ASN A 427 -8.78 16.65 2.19
CA ASN A 427 -8.84 17.34 0.91
C ASN A 427 -9.33 18.78 1.07
N GLN A 428 -8.49 19.75 0.74
CA GLN A 428 -8.77 21.19 0.81
C GLN A 428 -9.74 21.68 -0.27
N GLY A 429 -10.00 20.87 -1.31
CA GLY A 429 -10.85 21.28 -2.42
C GLY A 429 -10.22 22.41 -3.25
N LYS A 430 -11.06 23.31 -3.78
CA LYS A 430 -10.67 24.46 -4.61
C LYS A 430 -10.52 25.71 -3.75
N CYS A 431 -9.64 25.64 -2.76
CA CYS A 431 -9.41 26.68 -1.78
C CYS A 431 -7.92 26.74 -1.44
N GLY A 432 -7.34 27.93 -1.31
CA GLY A 432 -5.93 28.15 -0.92
C GLY A 432 -5.63 27.90 0.57
N SER A 433 -6.32 26.97 1.22
CA SER A 433 -6.26 26.74 2.68
C SER A 433 -5.14 25.79 3.14
N CYS A 434 -4.18 25.46 2.28
CA CYS A 434 -3.07 24.56 2.59
C CYS A 434 -2.28 24.92 3.87
N TRP A 435 -2.17 26.22 4.17
CA TRP A 435 -1.56 26.75 5.38
C TRP A 435 -2.28 26.23 6.65
N ALA A 436 -3.61 26.26 6.66
CA ALA A 436 -4.43 25.74 7.76
C ALA A 436 -4.30 24.22 7.90
N PHE A 437 -4.36 23.48 6.78
CA PHE A 437 -4.19 22.03 6.77
C PHE A 437 -2.83 21.58 7.31
N SER A 438 -1.75 22.25 6.91
CA SER A 438 -0.43 21.89 7.39
C SER A 438 -0.25 22.21 8.87
N THR A 439 -0.74 23.38 9.31
CA THR A 439 -0.73 23.81 10.72
C THR A 439 -1.48 22.79 11.58
N VAL A 440 -2.71 22.45 11.21
CA VAL A 440 -3.54 21.47 11.92
C VAL A 440 -2.83 20.12 12.01
N ALA A 441 -2.30 19.60 10.91
CA ALA A 441 -1.62 18.30 10.92
C ALA A 441 -0.40 18.27 11.86
N ALA A 442 0.35 19.37 11.98
CA ALA A 442 1.43 19.49 12.94
C ALA A 442 0.94 19.54 14.39
N VAL A 443 -0.16 20.27 14.68
CA VAL A 443 -0.79 20.35 16.01
C VAL A 443 -1.35 19.00 16.44
N GLU A 444 -2.04 18.29 15.54
CA GLU A 444 -2.54 16.92 15.77
C GLU A 444 -1.40 15.97 16.14
N GLY A 445 -0.29 16.07 15.41
CA GLY A 445 0.90 15.26 15.62
C GLY A 445 1.55 15.50 16.98
N ILE A 446 1.85 16.76 17.32
CA ILE A 446 2.45 17.07 18.63
C ILE A 446 1.50 16.72 19.78
N ASN A 447 0.19 16.89 19.61
CA ASN A 447 -0.78 16.48 20.63
C ASN A 447 -0.74 14.97 20.87
N LYS A 448 -0.67 14.15 19.82
CA LYS A 448 -0.49 12.70 19.96
C LYS A 448 0.81 12.38 20.68
N ILE A 449 1.91 13.03 20.31
CA ILE A 449 3.24 12.76 20.88
C ILE A 449 3.27 13.04 22.38
N VAL A 450 2.66 14.16 22.81
CA VAL A 450 2.70 14.60 24.20
C VAL A 450 1.63 13.94 25.07
N THR A 451 0.41 13.76 24.54
CA THR A 451 -0.75 13.30 25.34
C THR A 451 -1.13 11.84 25.09
N GLY A 452 -0.56 11.21 24.07
CA GLY A 452 -0.96 9.87 23.61
C GLY A 452 -2.26 9.84 22.82
N LYS A 453 -2.97 10.97 22.64
CA LYS A 453 -4.27 11.04 21.95
C LYS A 453 -4.14 11.74 20.60
N LEU A 454 -4.47 11.01 19.52
CA LEU A 454 -4.63 11.61 18.20
C LEU A 454 -6.08 12.09 18.07
N VAL A 455 -6.26 13.39 17.81
CA VAL A 455 -7.57 14.03 17.68
C VAL A 455 -7.58 14.75 16.35
N SER A 456 -8.64 14.61 15.56
CA SER A 456 -8.80 15.35 14.31
C SER A 456 -9.26 16.77 14.62
N LEU A 457 -8.55 17.79 14.14
CA LEU A 457 -8.82 19.21 14.43
C LEU A 457 -9.38 19.93 13.19
N SER A 458 -10.00 21.08 13.43
CA SER A 458 -10.72 21.86 12.41
C SER A 458 -9.81 22.80 11.63
N GLU A 459 -9.59 22.54 10.35
CA GLU A 459 -9.00 23.55 9.45
C GLU A 459 -9.96 24.72 9.18
N GLN A 460 -11.27 24.48 9.26
CA GLN A 460 -12.29 25.48 9.01
C GLN A 460 -12.25 26.63 10.02
N GLU A 461 -11.99 26.32 11.30
CA GLU A 461 -11.87 27.38 12.32
C GLU A 461 -10.73 28.34 12.01
N LEU A 462 -9.57 27.84 11.58
CA LEU A 462 -8.47 28.72 11.18
C LEU A 462 -8.88 29.58 9.98
N MET A 463 -9.51 28.99 8.97
CA MET A 463 -9.96 29.75 7.80
C MET A 463 -10.99 30.83 8.13
N ASP A 464 -11.94 30.54 9.01
CA ASP A 464 -13.04 31.46 9.32
C ASP A 464 -12.63 32.53 10.34
N CYS A 465 -11.68 32.23 11.22
CA CYS A 465 -11.37 33.05 12.39
C CYS A 465 -9.98 33.71 12.38
N ASP A 466 -8.97 33.10 11.75
CA ASP A 466 -7.65 33.73 11.62
C ASP A 466 -7.65 34.69 10.43
N THR A 467 -8.18 35.89 10.67
CA THR A 467 -8.43 36.90 9.64
C THR A 467 -7.54 38.13 9.77
N THR A 468 -6.64 38.16 10.76
CA THR A 468 -5.80 39.35 11.03
C THR A 468 -4.74 39.52 9.95
N PHE A 469 -4.10 38.41 9.55
CA PHE A 469 -3.06 38.39 8.52
C PHE A 469 -3.26 37.26 7.52
N ASP A 470 -3.84 36.13 7.95
CA ASP A 470 -4.29 35.09 7.05
C ASP A 470 -5.68 35.41 6.49
N HIS A 471 -6.00 34.83 5.33
CA HIS A 471 -7.14 35.21 4.51
C HIS A 471 -7.86 33.98 3.94
N GLY A 472 -8.22 33.00 4.76
CA GLY A 472 -9.05 31.86 4.35
C GLY A 472 -8.54 31.16 3.08
N CYS A 473 -9.34 31.15 2.01
CA CYS A 473 -8.98 30.62 0.71
C CYS A 473 -8.05 31.54 -0.10
N GLY A 474 -7.97 32.82 0.24
CA GLY A 474 -6.99 33.78 -0.28
C GLY A 474 -5.54 33.47 0.14
N GLY A 475 -5.35 32.59 1.13
CA GLY A 475 -4.06 32.07 1.55
C GLY A 475 -3.58 32.61 2.89
N GLY A 476 -2.45 32.07 3.35
CA GLY A 476 -1.91 32.36 4.68
C GLY A 476 -0.55 31.72 4.95
N ILE A 477 -0.09 31.81 6.20
CA ILE A 477 1.15 31.18 6.69
C ILE A 477 0.92 30.44 8.02
N MET A 478 1.80 29.50 8.35
CA MET A 478 1.59 28.61 9.50
C MET A 478 1.81 29.31 10.85
N ASP A 479 2.69 30.30 10.91
CA ASP A 479 3.07 30.97 12.16
C ASP A 479 1.94 31.83 12.72
N PHE A 480 1.18 32.49 11.85
CA PHE A 480 -0.02 33.23 12.24
C PHE A 480 -1.11 32.28 12.71
N ALA A 481 -1.31 31.17 12.01
CA ALA A 481 -2.21 30.13 12.46
C ALA A 481 -1.82 29.55 13.83
N PHE A 482 -0.54 29.28 14.09
CA PHE A 482 -0.07 28.86 15.42
C PHE A 482 -0.32 29.95 16.48
N ALA A 483 0.00 31.20 16.17
CA ALA A 483 -0.26 32.34 17.06
C ALA A 483 -1.75 32.52 17.35
N TYR A 484 -2.62 32.31 16.36
CA TYR A 484 -4.06 32.30 16.52
C TYR A 484 -4.49 31.20 17.49
N ILE A 485 -4.03 29.96 17.31
CA ILE A 485 -4.38 28.84 18.23
C ILE A 485 -3.98 29.17 19.67
N MET A 486 -2.82 29.81 19.88
CA MET A 486 -2.40 30.26 21.20
C MET A 486 -3.31 31.35 21.77
N GLY A 487 -3.57 32.42 21.01
CA GLY A 487 -4.43 33.52 21.44
C GLY A 487 -5.89 33.12 21.65
N ASN A 488 -6.35 32.15 20.85
CA ASN A 488 -7.68 31.56 20.93
C ASN A 488 -7.79 30.53 22.07
N GLN A 489 -6.72 30.22 22.79
CA GLN A 489 -6.70 29.20 23.84
C GLN A 489 -7.12 27.81 23.33
N GLY A 490 -6.69 27.48 22.11
CA GLY A 490 -6.89 26.20 21.46
C GLY A 490 -7.69 26.26 20.17
N ILE A 491 -7.85 25.10 19.57
CA ILE A 491 -8.56 24.86 18.32
C ILE A 491 -9.54 23.70 18.49
N HIS A 492 -10.71 23.81 17.88
CA HIS A 492 -11.79 22.83 17.94
C HIS A 492 -11.45 21.54 17.18
N THR A 493 -12.17 20.49 17.54
CA THR A 493 -12.15 19.25 16.77
C THR A 493 -12.85 19.43 15.41
N GLU A 494 -12.47 18.61 14.42
CA GLU A 494 -13.17 18.50 13.14
C GLU A 494 -14.67 18.19 13.34
N GLU A 495 -15.00 17.41 14.37
CA GLU A 495 -16.39 17.04 14.67
C GLU A 495 -17.21 18.26 15.13
N ASP A 496 -16.62 19.13 15.95
CA ASP A 496 -17.29 20.32 16.50
C ASP A 496 -17.33 21.47 15.47
N TYR A 497 -16.36 21.54 14.55
CA TYR A 497 -16.29 22.54 13.50
C TYR A 497 -15.83 21.92 12.16
N PRO A 498 -16.74 21.28 11.40
CA PRO A 498 -16.39 20.54 10.18
C PRO A 498 -15.92 21.41 9.01
N TYR A 499 -15.08 20.84 8.14
CA TYR A 499 -14.62 21.48 6.92
C TYR A 499 -15.70 21.61 5.84
N LEU A 500 -15.88 22.83 5.33
CA LEU A 500 -16.91 23.20 4.34
C LEU A 500 -16.37 23.37 2.92
N MET A 501 -15.04 23.43 2.74
CA MET A 501 -14.38 23.71 1.46
C MET A 501 -14.65 25.13 0.91
N GLU A 502 -15.17 26.04 1.73
CA GLU A 502 -15.42 27.45 1.43
C GLU A 502 -15.28 28.29 2.71
N GLU A 503 -15.12 29.61 2.57
CA GLU A 503 -15.05 30.52 3.72
C GLU A 503 -16.42 30.70 4.38
N GLY A 504 -16.44 30.64 5.70
CA GLY A 504 -17.59 30.92 6.54
C GLY A 504 -17.37 32.12 7.45
N TYR A 505 -18.30 32.31 8.39
CA TYR A 505 -18.15 33.28 9.47
C TYR A 505 -17.58 32.58 10.70
N CYS A 506 -16.65 33.23 11.40
CA CYS A 506 -16.10 32.72 12.66
C CYS A 506 -17.22 32.46 13.67
N LYS A 507 -17.44 31.19 14.03
CA LYS A 507 -18.48 30.78 14.98
C LYS A 507 -18.08 31.09 16.42
N GLU A 508 -19.06 31.44 17.24
CA GLU A 508 -18.86 31.59 18.68
C GLU A 508 -18.47 30.26 19.34
N LYS A 509 -17.59 30.33 20.35
CA LYS A 509 -17.15 29.16 21.12
C LYS A 509 -18.31 28.56 21.90
N GLN A 510 -18.60 27.29 21.65
CA GLN A 510 -19.60 26.58 22.44
C GLN A 510 -19.02 26.20 23.82
N PRO A 511 -19.79 26.32 24.93
CA PRO A 511 -19.30 26.07 26.30
C PRO A 511 -18.74 24.67 26.58
N HIS A 512 -18.95 23.71 25.68
CA HIS A 512 -18.54 22.31 25.81
C HIS A 512 -17.68 21.79 24.64
N SER A 513 -17.23 22.69 23.77
CA SER A 513 -16.33 22.35 22.67
C SER A 513 -15.04 21.71 23.19
N ARG A 514 -14.63 20.58 22.59
CA ARG A 514 -13.30 20.01 22.87
C ARG A 514 -12.27 20.80 22.08
N VAL A 515 -11.36 21.47 22.78
CA VAL A 515 -10.27 22.21 22.16
C VAL A 515 -8.91 21.60 22.50
N ILE A 516 -7.98 21.67 21.55
CA ILE A 516 -6.57 21.31 21.76
C ILE A 516 -5.73 22.57 21.74
N THR A 517 -4.88 22.74 22.75
CA THR A 517 -3.97 23.88 22.90
C THR A 517 -2.55 23.55 22.45
N ILE A 518 -1.78 24.60 22.16
CA ILE A 518 -0.32 24.57 22.04
C ILE A 518 0.26 25.67 22.94
N ASP A 519 1.50 25.50 23.36
CA ASP A 519 2.19 26.41 24.31
C ASP A 519 3.12 27.40 23.60
N GLY A 520 3.33 27.22 22.29
CA GLY A 520 4.25 28.00 21.46
C GLY A 520 4.32 27.45 20.04
N TYR A 521 5.16 28.06 19.22
CA TYR A 521 5.67 27.50 17.98
C TYR A 521 7.11 27.98 17.77
N GLU A 522 7.82 27.35 16.86
CA GLU A 522 9.22 27.66 16.60
C GLU A 522 9.55 27.43 15.13
N ASP A 523 10.38 28.33 14.57
CA ASP A 523 10.88 28.23 13.21
C ASP A 523 12.12 27.34 13.16
N VAL A 524 12.18 26.51 12.13
CA VAL A 524 13.38 25.77 11.79
C VAL A 524 14.36 26.73 11.11
N PRO A 525 15.66 26.75 11.49
CA PRO A 525 16.67 27.51 10.77
C PRO A 525 16.61 27.29 9.26
N GLU A 526 16.45 28.37 8.51
CA GLU A 526 16.31 28.33 7.06
C GLU A 526 17.55 27.75 6.37
N ASN A 527 17.33 27.18 5.19
CA ASN A 527 18.35 26.65 4.29
C ASN A 527 19.26 25.59 4.92
N SER A 528 18.71 24.82 5.87
CA SER A 528 19.42 23.78 6.60
C SER A 528 18.64 22.46 6.61
N GLU A 529 19.04 21.55 5.72
CA GLU A 529 18.56 20.16 5.72
C GLU A 529 18.70 19.53 7.11
N THR A 530 19.84 19.74 7.77
CA THR A 530 20.12 19.18 9.09
C THR A 530 19.15 19.71 10.15
N SER A 531 18.83 21.00 10.13
CA SER A 531 17.89 21.58 11.09
C SER A 531 16.48 21.04 10.89
N LEU A 532 16.03 20.89 9.65
CA LEU A 532 14.72 20.28 9.37
C LEU A 532 14.69 18.81 9.83
N LEU A 533 15.73 18.02 9.56
CA LEU A 533 15.79 16.63 10.00
C LEU A 533 15.82 16.51 11.54
N LYS A 534 16.52 17.41 12.24
CA LYS A 534 16.54 17.48 13.71
C LYS A 534 15.14 17.72 14.27
N ALA A 535 14.39 18.68 13.72
CA ALA A 535 13.00 18.92 14.13
C ALA A 535 12.09 17.74 13.79
N LEU A 536 12.20 17.21 12.56
CA LEU A 536 11.36 16.13 12.05
C LEU A 536 11.57 14.81 12.78
N ALA A 537 12.75 14.60 13.37
CA ALA A 537 13.03 13.46 14.24
C ALA A 537 12.23 13.46 15.54
N HIS A 538 11.69 14.62 15.94
CA HIS A 538 10.96 14.79 17.20
C HIS A 538 9.45 14.99 17.01
N GLN A 539 9.01 15.50 15.87
CA GLN A 539 7.59 15.72 15.56
C GLN A 539 7.35 16.02 14.07
N PRO A 540 6.09 15.94 13.58
CA PRO A 540 5.74 16.50 12.28
C PRO A 540 6.00 18.02 12.21
N VAL A 541 6.40 18.50 11.03
CA VAL A 541 6.79 19.90 10.79
C VAL A 541 6.03 20.45 9.59
N SER A 542 5.52 21.68 9.69
CA SER A 542 4.90 22.37 8.57
C SER A 542 5.99 22.97 7.67
N VAL A 543 5.89 22.76 6.36
CA VAL A 543 6.95 23.10 5.39
C VAL A 543 6.33 23.77 4.18
N GLY A 544 6.81 24.97 3.85
CA GLY A 544 6.55 25.64 2.58
C GLY A 544 7.23 24.93 1.43
N VAL A 545 6.59 24.90 0.26
CA VAL A 545 7.12 24.24 -0.94
C VAL A 545 6.75 25.03 -2.20
N ALA A 546 7.66 25.06 -3.17
CA ALA A 546 7.41 25.58 -4.52
C ALA A 546 6.71 24.51 -5.39
N ALA A 547 5.40 24.36 -5.22
CA ALA A 547 4.57 23.32 -5.84
C ALA A 547 3.95 23.72 -7.19
N GLY A 548 4.18 24.95 -7.66
CA GLY A 548 3.61 25.49 -8.90
C GLY A 548 4.09 24.89 -10.22
N SER A 549 4.70 23.69 -10.25
CA SER A 549 5.10 23.02 -11.49
C SER A 549 4.09 21.98 -11.96
N LYS A 550 4.08 21.68 -13.27
CA LYS A 550 3.27 20.59 -13.83
C LYS A 550 3.68 19.22 -13.28
N ASP A 551 4.97 19.02 -13.01
CA ASP A 551 5.47 17.76 -12.46
C ASP A 551 4.93 17.54 -11.05
N PHE A 552 4.86 18.59 -10.24
CA PHE A 552 4.25 18.53 -8.92
C PHE A 552 2.74 18.27 -8.99
N GLN A 553 2.04 18.99 -9.89
CA GLN A 553 0.61 18.80 -10.15
C GLN A 553 0.28 17.33 -10.49
N PHE A 554 1.09 16.68 -11.33
CA PHE A 554 0.83 15.32 -11.82
C PHE A 554 1.60 14.21 -11.10
N TYR A 555 2.32 14.53 -10.03
CA TYR A 555 3.07 13.55 -9.26
C TYR A 555 2.19 12.35 -8.87
N LYS A 556 2.72 11.14 -9.10
CA LYS A 556 2.03 9.89 -8.82
C LYS A 556 2.82 8.94 -7.91
N GLY A 557 4.15 8.98 -7.95
CA GLY A 557 4.98 8.19 -7.06
C GLY A 557 6.47 8.32 -7.31
N GLY A 558 7.26 7.69 -6.44
CA GLY A 558 8.72 7.69 -6.48
C GLY A 558 9.34 8.78 -5.62
N VAL A 559 10.64 9.01 -5.76
CA VAL A 559 11.36 10.08 -5.05
C VAL A 559 11.51 11.27 -5.99
N PHE A 560 10.80 12.34 -5.69
CA PHE A 560 10.70 13.52 -6.53
C PHE A 560 11.98 14.36 -6.48
N ASP A 561 12.56 14.58 -7.65
CA ASP A 561 13.66 15.51 -7.90
C ASP A 561 13.45 16.29 -9.22
N GLY A 562 12.17 16.46 -9.57
CA GLY A 562 11.73 17.10 -10.80
C GLY A 562 11.78 18.61 -10.80
N ALA A 563 11.22 19.21 -11.84
CA ALA A 563 11.05 20.66 -11.92
C ALA A 563 10.08 21.13 -10.81
N CYS A 564 10.45 22.22 -10.13
CA CYS A 564 9.65 22.87 -9.10
C CYS A 564 9.09 24.22 -9.61
N GLY A 565 8.23 24.86 -8.80
CA GLY A 565 7.87 26.26 -9.01
C GLY A 565 9.05 27.21 -8.83
N VAL A 566 8.84 28.49 -9.10
CA VAL A 566 9.87 29.54 -8.93
C VAL A 566 9.81 30.22 -7.56
N GLU A 567 8.69 30.07 -6.85
CA GLU A 567 8.45 30.65 -5.54
C GLU A 567 7.63 29.69 -4.68
N LEU A 568 7.73 29.85 -3.36
CA LEU A 568 6.90 29.14 -2.40
C LEU A 568 5.43 29.54 -2.56
N ASP A 569 4.58 28.57 -2.86
CA ASP A 569 3.16 28.79 -3.17
C ASP A 569 2.22 27.79 -2.48
N HIS A 570 2.77 26.77 -1.81
CA HIS A 570 2.00 25.75 -1.10
C HIS A 570 2.64 25.36 0.23
N VAL A 571 1.86 24.72 1.09
CA VAL A 571 2.32 24.20 2.39
C VAL A 571 1.97 22.72 2.50
N LEU A 572 2.95 21.92 2.92
CA LEU A 572 2.80 20.51 3.24
C LEU A 572 3.22 20.25 4.69
N THR A 573 2.94 19.06 5.21
CA THR A 573 3.48 18.62 6.50
C THR A 573 4.52 17.54 6.26
N ALA A 574 5.76 17.80 6.64
CA ALA A 574 6.78 16.76 6.71
C ALA A 574 6.45 15.83 7.87
N VAL A 575 6.29 14.54 7.57
CA VAL A 575 5.87 13.51 8.54
C VAL A 575 6.91 12.39 8.72
N GLY A 576 8.04 12.50 8.03
CA GLY A 576 9.11 11.52 8.12
C GLY A 576 10.21 11.73 7.09
N TYR A 577 11.27 10.96 7.20
CA TYR A 577 12.34 10.88 6.22
C TYR A 577 12.92 9.47 6.20
N GLY A 578 13.60 9.11 5.13
CA GLY A 578 14.24 7.81 5.00
C GLY A 578 15.02 7.67 3.70
N SER A 579 15.36 6.43 3.37
CA SER A 579 16.03 6.09 2.11
C SER A 579 15.27 4.97 1.41
N SER A 580 15.30 4.96 0.09
CA SER A 580 14.75 3.87 -0.72
C SER A 580 15.51 3.81 -2.04
N TYR A 581 16.06 2.64 -2.38
CA TYR A 581 16.85 2.42 -3.60
C TYR A 581 17.99 3.44 -3.77
N GLY A 582 18.68 3.77 -2.67
CA GLY A 582 19.79 4.75 -2.66
C GLY A 582 19.36 6.21 -2.81
N GLN A 583 18.06 6.50 -2.84
CA GLN A 583 17.52 7.86 -2.84
C GLN A 583 17.02 8.20 -1.44
N ASN A 584 17.65 9.21 -0.85
CA ASN A 584 17.22 9.79 0.40
C ASN A 584 16.03 10.73 0.15
N TYR A 585 15.02 10.69 1.03
CA TYR A 585 13.83 11.51 0.87
C TYR A 585 13.22 11.97 2.19
N ILE A 586 12.44 13.04 2.10
CA ILE A 586 11.48 13.49 3.11
C ILE A 586 10.07 13.14 2.66
N THR A 587 9.29 12.52 3.54
CA THR A 587 7.89 12.18 3.32
C THR A 587 6.99 13.35 3.69
N MET A 588 6.28 13.87 2.71
CA MET A 588 5.35 14.98 2.84
C MET A 588 3.90 14.48 2.78
N LYS A 589 3.07 14.89 3.74
CA LYS A 589 1.61 14.77 3.71
C LYS A 589 1.02 15.98 3.00
N ASN A 590 0.23 15.73 1.95
CA ASN A 590 -0.50 16.76 1.21
C ASN A 590 -1.99 16.78 1.60
N SER A 591 -2.67 17.85 1.23
CA SER A 591 -4.08 18.15 1.48
C SER A 591 -4.93 18.11 0.21
N TRP A 592 -4.52 17.36 -0.82
CA TRP A 592 -5.27 17.21 -2.08
C TRP A 592 -6.04 15.89 -2.20
N GLY A 593 -6.24 15.17 -1.08
CA GLY A 593 -6.88 13.87 -1.07
C GLY A 593 -6.00 12.72 -1.55
N LYS A 594 -6.51 11.48 -1.37
CA LYS A 594 -5.74 10.24 -1.58
C LYS A 594 -5.51 9.87 -3.06
N SER A 595 -6.20 10.50 -3.99
CA SER A 595 -6.08 10.25 -5.43
C SER A 595 -4.79 10.83 -6.04
N TRP A 596 -4.23 11.86 -5.39
CA TRP A 596 -2.97 12.50 -5.75
C TRP A 596 -1.78 11.78 -5.09
N GLY A 597 -0.65 11.71 -5.80
CA GLY A 597 0.58 11.09 -5.29
C GLY A 597 0.43 9.66 -4.78
N GLU A 598 1.21 9.35 -3.75
CA GLU A 598 1.26 8.05 -3.07
C GLU A 598 0.20 8.04 -1.95
N GLN A 599 -1.08 7.90 -2.32
CA GLN A 599 -2.22 7.96 -1.38
C GLN A 599 -2.31 9.30 -0.62
N GLY A 600 -1.97 10.40 -1.29
CA GLY A 600 -1.93 11.75 -0.71
C GLY A 600 -0.59 12.15 -0.11
N TYR A 601 0.43 11.30 -0.24
CA TYR A 601 1.79 11.59 0.18
C TYR A 601 2.73 11.77 -1.01
N MET A 602 3.86 12.40 -0.75
CA MET A 602 4.95 12.57 -1.69
C MET A 602 6.29 12.36 -0.99
N ARG A 603 7.25 11.80 -1.69
CA ARG A 603 8.64 11.70 -1.22
C ARG A 603 9.47 12.69 -2.02
N ILE A 604 10.06 13.67 -1.36
CA ILE A 604 10.92 14.69 -1.99
C ILE A 604 12.37 14.38 -1.67
N LYS A 605 13.23 14.40 -2.68
CA LYS A 605 14.65 14.05 -2.54
C LYS A 605 15.37 14.98 -1.57
N MET A 606 16.19 14.40 -0.69
CA MET A 606 17.12 15.11 0.20
C MET A 606 18.57 14.74 -0.12
N GLY A 607 19.53 15.42 0.50
CA GLY A 607 20.95 15.18 0.31
C GLY A 607 21.47 15.67 -1.05
N THR A 608 20.82 16.69 -1.63
CA THR A 608 21.22 17.25 -2.94
C THR A 608 22.32 18.30 -2.85
N GLY A 609 22.65 18.77 -1.65
CA GLY A 609 23.60 19.85 -1.42
C GLY A 609 23.05 21.25 -1.74
N LYS A 610 21.80 21.37 -2.19
CA LYS A 610 21.10 22.65 -2.35
C LYS A 610 20.72 23.20 -0.98
N PRO A 611 21.18 24.41 -0.60
CA PRO A 611 20.82 25.03 0.68
C PRO A 611 19.30 25.11 0.89
N GLU A 612 18.55 25.48 -0.15
CA GLU A 612 17.10 25.60 -0.16
C GLU A 612 16.36 24.25 -0.20
N GLY A 613 17.05 23.17 -0.59
CA GLY A 613 16.44 21.85 -0.81
C GLY A 613 15.70 21.73 -2.15
N VAL A 614 15.17 20.55 -2.45
CA VAL A 614 14.35 20.36 -3.67
C VAL A 614 12.99 21.03 -3.45
N CYS A 615 12.60 21.92 -4.36
CA CYS A 615 11.39 22.74 -4.26
C CYS A 615 11.35 23.63 -3.01
N ASP A 616 12.52 24.10 -2.59
CA ASP A 616 12.70 25.10 -1.52
C ASP A 616 12.19 24.65 -0.14
N ILE A 617 12.11 23.34 0.10
CA ILE A 617 11.55 22.76 1.33
C ILE A 617 12.35 23.07 2.62
N TYR A 618 13.54 23.66 2.52
CA TYR A 618 14.33 24.11 3.67
C TYR A 618 14.21 25.60 3.95
N THR A 619 13.46 26.35 3.13
CA THR A 619 13.42 27.82 3.21
C THR A 619 12.39 28.36 4.20
N MET A 620 11.29 27.64 4.45
CA MET A 620 10.24 28.06 5.37
C MET A 620 9.63 26.83 6.05
N ALA A 621 10.00 26.60 7.31
CA ALA A 621 9.46 25.50 8.09
C ALA A 621 9.29 25.90 9.55
N SER A 622 8.16 25.52 10.14
CA SER A 622 7.85 25.81 11.54
C SER A 622 7.02 24.69 12.16
N TYR A 623 7.05 24.59 13.48
CA TYR A 623 6.33 23.55 14.20
C TYR A 623 5.75 24.05 15.53
N PRO A 624 4.61 23.49 15.98
CA PRO A 624 4.02 23.84 17.26
C PRO A 624 4.80 23.21 18.42
N VAL A 625 4.78 23.90 19.55
CA VAL A 625 5.33 23.45 20.83
C VAL A 625 4.18 23.06 21.75
N LYS A 626 4.26 21.87 22.35
CA LYS A 626 3.39 21.47 23.45
C LYS A 626 4.20 20.83 24.57
N ASN A 627 4.00 21.27 25.79
CA ASN A 627 4.71 20.80 26.97
C ASN A 627 3.93 19.66 27.64
N VAL A 628 4.66 18.72 28.25
CA VAL A 628 4.05 17.66 29.05
C VAL A 628 3.42 18.29 30.29
N THR A 629 2.10 18.23 30.42
CA THR A 629 1.42 18.58 31.66
C THR A 629 1.76 17.54 32.73
N ARG A 630 2.47 17.95 33.78
CA ARG A 630 2.93 17.10 34.91
C ARG A 630 1.81 16.43 35.74
N TRP A 631 0.55 16.50 35.33
CA TRP A 631 -0.59 15.99 36.08
C TRP A 631 -1.40 15.00 35.22
N GLY A 632 -1.06 13.71 35.31
CA GLY A 632 -1.86 12.64 34.71
C GLY A 632 -1.07 11.39 34.32
N VAL A 633 -0.61 10.63 35.32
CA VAL A 633 -0.39 9.17 35.21
C VAL A 633 -1.58 8.49 35.85
#